data_AF-A0A257GYK4-F1
#
_entry.id   AF-A0A257GYK4-F1
#
_cell.length_a   1.000
_cell.length_b   1.000
_cell.length_c   1.000
_cell.angle_alpha   90.00
_cell.angle_beta   90.00
_cell.angle_gamma   90.00
#
_symmetry.space_group_name_H-M   'P 1'
#
loop_
_entity.id
_entity.type
_entity.pdbx_description
1 polymer ?
#
loop_
_entity_poly.entity_id
_entity_poly.type
_entity_poly.pdbx_seq_one_letter_code
_entity_poly.pdbx_strand_id
1 'polypeptide(L)'
;MKKSTFFEAGFMAGCVKPLFATQLALQVLDLHSTLAHISFRGEMNKAIVAIGDVIGMVPAVVLMKFLSVAAICLLYKQWKKLPKGNVFDAPVVVAFSLLNLILAAIILNNYWG
;
A
#
# COMPACT_ATOMS: atom_id res chain seq x y z
N MET A 1 -4.98 35.30 -10.82
CA MET A 1 -4.59 34.16 -9.94
C MET A 1 -5.29 32.85 -10.36
N LYS A 2 -5.00 32.28 -11.55
CA LYS A 2 -5.64 31.03 -12.03
C LYS A 2 -4.68 29.99 -12.64
N LYS A 3 -3.38 30.29 -12.74
CA LYS A 3 -2.38 29.40 -13.35
C LYS A 3 -1.77 28.38 -12.38
N SER A 4 -1.70 28.68 -11.06
CA SER A 4 -1.07 27.77 -10.09
C SER A 4 -1.88 26.50 -9.87
N THR A 5 -3.20 26.61 -9.72
CA THR A 5 -4.10 25.47 -9.46
C THR A 5 -4.16 24.45 -10.60
N PHE A 6 -4.01 24.90 -11.85
CA PHE A 6 -4.01 24.01 -13.01
C PHE A 6 -2.70 23.20 -13.12
N PHE A 7 -1.56 23.84 -12.80
CA PHE A 7 -0.26 23.17 -12.75
C PHE A 7 -0.19 22.14 -11.61
N GLU A 8 -0.71 22.50 -10.43
CA GLU A 8 -0.81 21.60 -9.28
C GLU A 8 -1.69 20.38 -9.59
N ALA A 9 -2.87 20.56 -10.20
CA ALA A 9 -3.74 19.45 -10.57
C ALA A 9 -3.09 18.49 -11.59
N GLY A 10 -2.38 19.04 -12.58
CA GLY A 10 -1.63 18.25 -13.56
C GLY A 10 -0.46 17.47 -12.93
N PHE A 11 0.27 18.09 -12.00
CA PHE A 11 1.34 17.46 -11.24
C PHE A 11 0.82 16.32 -10.36
N MET A 12 -0.24 16.56 -9.58
CA MET A 12 -0.84 15.56 -8.70
C MET A 12 -1.32 14.33 -9.49
N ALA A 13 -2.01 14.53 -10.61
CA ALA A 13 -2.43 13.45 -11.49
C ALA A 13 -1.24 12.65 -12.06
N GLY A 14 -0.09 13.29 -12.28
CA GLY A 14 1.17 12.66 -12.67
C GLY A 14 1.78 11.78 -11.56
N CYS A 15 1.64 12.18 -10.30
CA CYS A 15 2.17 11.48 -9.13
C CYS A 15 1.36 10.24 -8.71
N VAL A 16 0.07 10.16 -9.03
CA VAL A 16 -0.76 9.03 -8.59
C VAL A 16 -0.24 7.68 -9.11
N LYS A 17 0.10 7.59 -10.41
CA LYS A 17 0.60 6.33 -11.00
C LYS A 17 1.86 5.78 -10.31
N PRO A 18 2.95 6.56 -10.14
CA PRO A 18 4.13 6.06 -9.45
C PRO A 18 3.83 5.70 -8.00
N LEU A 19 2.94 6.42 -7.30
CA LEU A 19 2.57 6.07 -5.93
C LEU A 19 1.88 4.70 -5.83
N PHE A 20 1.00 4.35 -6.76
CA PHE A 20 0.42 3.01 -6.86
C PHE A 20 1.49 1.95 -7.18
N ALA A 21 2.42 2.23 -8.09
CA ALA A 21 3.49 1.31 -8.44
C ALA A 21 4.43 1.06 -7.25
N THR A 22 4.82 2.12 -6.53
CA THR A 22 5.61 2.03 -5.30
C THR A 22 4.89 1.21 -4.25
N GLN A 23 3.59 1.44 -4.06
CA GLN A 23 2.80 0.67 -3.09
C GLN A 23 2.81 -0.83 -3.43
N LEU A 24 2.68 -1.20 -4.70
CA LEU A 24 2.78 -2.60 -5.13
C LEU A 24 4.17 -3.19 -4.86
N ALA A 25 5.25 -2.45 -5.15
CA ALA A 25 6.60 -2.90 -4.86
C ALA A 25 6.83 -3.09 -3.35
N LEU A 26 6.35 -2.16 -2.53
CA LEU A 26 6.43 -2.26 -1.07
C LEU A 26 5.62 -3.44 -0.53
N GLN A 27 4.47 -3.80 -1.11
CA GLN A 27 3.72 -4.99 -0.71
C GLN A 27 4.52 -6.29 -0.90
N VAL A 28 5.32 -6.38 -1.97
CA VAL A 28 6.21 -7.54 -2.21
C VAL A 28 7.33 -7.59 -1.17
N LEU A 29 7.97 -6.44 -0.91
CA LEU A 29 9.03 -6.33 0.09
C LEU A 29 8.51 -6.61 1.51
N ASP A 30 7.30 -6.16 1.81
CA ASP A 30 6.62 -6.39 3.09
C ASP A 30 6.27 -7.87 3.28
N LEU A 31 5.73 -8.54 2.25
CA LEU A 31 5.52 -9.99 2.27
C LEU A 31 6.84 -10.73 2.55
N HIS A 32 7.90 -10.40 1.81
CA HIS A 32 9.21 -11.01 1.99
C HIS A 32 9.75 -10.80 3.41
N SER A 33 9.74 -9.55 3.90
CA SER A 33 10.22 -9.21 5.24
C SER A 33 9.43 -9.90 6.34
N THR A 34 8.11 -10.01 6.18
CA THR A 34 7.23 -10.67 7.16
C THR A 34 7.51 -12.18 7.18
N LEU A 35 7.55 -12.83 6.02
CA LEU A 35 7.80 -14.28 5.94
C LEU A 35 9.19 -14.68 6.42
N ALA A 36 10.21 -13.84 6.20
CA ALA A 36 11.56 -14.10 6.67
C ALA A 36 11.66 -14.13 8.21
N HIS A 37 10.79 -13.39 8.90
CA HIS A 37 10.84 -13.21 10.36
C HIS A 37 9.62 -13.76 11.11
N ILE A 38 8.63 -14.34 10.43
CA ILE A 38 7.38 -14.83 11.04
C ILE A 38 7.61 -15.93 12.10
N SER A 39 8.70 -16.68 11.97
CA SER A 39 9.09 -17.72 12.92
C SER A 39 9.75 -17.18 14.18
N PHE A 40 10.26 -15.93 14.13
CA PHE A 40 11.05 -15.29 15.18
C PHE A 40 10.28 -14.18 15.90
N ARG A 41 9.31 -13.55 15.23
CA ARG A 41 8.43 -12.51 15.76
C ARG A 41 6.98 -12.97 15.69
N GLY A 42 6.28 -12.87 16.82
CA GLY A 42 4.82 -13.05 16.85
C GLY A 42 4.12 -11.98 16.01
N GLU A 43 3.14 -12.38 15.21
CA GLU A 43 2.30 -11.46 14.45
C GLU A 43 1.41 -10.66 15.41
N MET A 44 1.47 -9.33 15.35
CA MET A 44 0.71 -8.44 16.23
C MET A 44 -0.70 -8.18 15.71
N ASN A 45 -0.95 -8.41 14.43
CA ASN A 45 -2.26 -8.23 13.84
C ASN A 45 -3.21 -9.38 14.23
N LYS A 46 -4.10 -9.09 15.18
CA LYS A 46 -5.09 -10.07 15.69
C LYS A 46 -5.95 -10.71 14.60
N ALA A 47 -6.24 -10.00 13.51
CA ALA A 47 -7.00 -10.57 12.41
C ALA A 47 -6.19 -11.62 11.65
N ILE A 48 -4.89 -11.35 11.43
CA ILE A 48 -3.98 -12.32 10.79
C ILE A 48 -3.79 -13.53 11.70
N VAL A 49 -3.61 -13.31 13.01
CA VAL A 49 -3.52 -14.40 14.00
C VAL A 49 -4.77 -15.26 14.00
N ALA A 50 -5.96 -14.66 14.08
CA ALA A 50 -7.23 -15.41 14.08
C ALA A 50 -7.44 -16.24 12.79
N ILE A 51 -7.02 -15.73 11.63
CA ILE A 51 -7.03 -16.49 10.37
C ILE A 51 -5.95 -17.59 10.42
N GLY A 52 -4.77 -17.25 10.94
CA GLY A 52 -3.64 -18.15 11.09
C GLY A 52 -3.93 -19.35 11.99
N ASP A 53 -4.78 -19.20 13.00
CA ASP A 53 -5.23 -20.30 13.86
C ASP A 53 -6.06 -21.34 13.09
N VAL A 54 -6.67 -20.95 11.97
CA VAL A 54 -7.51 -21.84 11.14
C VAL A 54 -6.72 -22.49 10.00
N ILE A 55 -5.90 -21.71 9.29
CA ILE A 55 -5.23 -22.17 8.05
C ILE A 55 -3.71 -22.24 8.14
N GLY A 56 -3.12 -21.78 9.26
CA GLY A 56 -1.68 -21.60 9.45
C GLY A 56 -1.22 -20.16 9.19
N MET A 57 -0.18 -19.71 9.91
CA MET A 57 0.31 -18.33 9.86
C MET A 57 0.85 -17.90 8.48
N VAL A 58 1.67 -18.75 7.85
CA VAL A 58 2.23 -18.46 6.51
C VAL A 58 1.14 -18.25 5.46
N PRO A 59 0.18 -19.16 5.24
CA PRO A 59 -0.89 -18.94 4.27
C PRO A 59 -1.83 -17.79 4.68
N ALA A 60 -2.03 -17.52 5.97
CA ALA A 60 -2.79 -16.35 6.42
C ALA A 60 -2.12 -15.01 6.01
N VAL A 61 -0.81 -14.88 6.21
CA VAL A 61 -0.05 -13.70 5.78
C VAL A 61 -0.12 -13.55 4.25
N VAL A 62 0.12 -14.63 3.50
CA VAL A 62 0.05 -14.60 2.03
C VAL A 62 -1.33 -14.17 1.54
N LEU A 63 -2.40 -14.74 2.11
CA LEU A 63 -3.78 -14.38 1.77
C LEU A 63 -4.05 -12.89 1.98
N MET A 64 -3.65 -12.34 3.13
CA MET A 64 -3.87 -10.94 3.46
C MET A 64 -3.09 -9.99 2.56
N LYS A 65 -1.88 -10.36 2.13
CA LYS A 65 -1.13 -9.61 1.11
C LYS A 65 -1.82 -9.66 -0.25
N PHE A 66 -2.29 -10.83 -0.67
CA PHE A 66 -3.05 -10.97 -1.93
C PHE A 66 -4.30 -10.09 -1.94
N LEU A 67 -5.07 -10.07 -0.85
CA LEU A 67 -6.24 -9.20 -0.70
C LEU A 67 -5.86 -7.71 -0.75
N SER A 68 -4.74 -7.33 -0.13
CA SER A 68 -4.23 -5.96 -0.15
C SER A 68 -3.81 -5.52 -1.56
N VAL A 69 -3.09 -6.37 -2.29
CA VAL A 69 -2.71 -6.13 -3.70
C VAL A 69 -3.95 -6.04 -4.58
N ALA A 70 -4.93 -6.93 -4.39
CA ALA A 70 -6.20 -6.88 -5.12
C ALA A 70 -6.94 -5.55 -4.88
N ALA A 71 -7.02 -5.09 -3.63
CA ALA A 71 -7.63 -3.82 -3.26
C ALA A 71 -6.91 -2.63 -3.92
N ILE A 72 -5.57 -2.60 -3.90
CA ILE A 72 -4.76 -1.57 -4.57
C ILE A 72 -5.03 -1.55 -6.09
N CYS A 73 -5.06 -2.72 -6.72
CA CYS A 73 -5.38 -2.85 -8.14
C CYS A 73 -6.80 -2.36 -8.47
N LEU A 74 -7.79 -2.66 -7.63
CA LEU A 74 -9.15 -2.17 -7.79
C LEU A 74 -9.24 -0.65 -7.62
N LEU A 75 -8.58 -0.09 -6.59
CA LEU A 75 -8.49 1.35 -6.38
C LEU A 75 -7.85 2.05 -7.57
N TYR A 76 -6.76 1.51 -8.12
CA TYR A 76 -6.13 2.05 -9.32
C TYR A 76 -7.08 2.02 -10.53
N LYS A 77 -7.80 0.91 -10.72
CA LYS A 77 -8.80 0.78 -11.79
C LYS A 77 -9.93 1.79 -11.65
N GLN A 78 -10.39 2.06 -10.43
CA GLN A 78 -11.43 3.06 -10.17
C GLN A 78 -10.90 4.48 -10.37
N TRP A 79 -9.71 4.80 -9.86
CA TRP A 79 -9.07 6.10 -10.07
C TRP A 79 -8.87 6.40 -11.57
N LYS A 80 -8.45 5.41 -12.37
CA LYS A 80 -8.26 5.58 -13.81
C LYS A 80 -9.55 5.94 -14.57
N LYS A 81 -10.72 5.62 -14.01
CA LYS A 81 -12.03 5.98 -14.60
C LYS A 81 -12.46 7.41 -14.27
N LEU A 82 -11.83 8.05 -13.29
CA LEU A 82 -12.14 9.43 -12.94
C LEU A 82 -11.56 10.41 -13.96
N PRO A 83 -12.21 11.57 -14.19
CA PRO A 83 -11.64 12.65 -14.98
C PRO A 83 -10.25 13.06 -14.43
N LYS A 84 -9.29 13.35 -15.31
CA LYS A 84 -7.95 13.78 -14.87
C LYS A 84 -7.97 15.24 -14.38
N GLY A 85 -7.21 15.56 -13.33
CA GLY A 85 -7.22 16.88 -12.71
C GLY A 85 -8.41 17.08 -11.78
N ASN A 86 -8.87 15.98 -11.18
CA ASN A 86 -10.01 15.99 -10.27
C ASN A 86 -9.56 16.44 -8.87
N VAL A 87 -10.48 17.02 -8.10
CA VAL A 87 -10.25 17.45 -6.72
C VAL A 87 -9.77 16.29 -5.83
N PHE A 88 -10.06 15.04 -6.22
CA PHE A 88 -9.61 13.83 -5.53
C PHE A 88 -8.15 13.44 -5.76
N ASP A 89 -7.44 14.02 -6.74
CA ASP A 89 -6.05 13.64 -7.02
C ASP A 89 -5.12 14.02 -5.85
N ALA A 90 -5.31 15.19 -5.23
CA ALA A 90 -4.50 15.62 -4.10
C ALA A 90 -4.71 14.75 -2.83
N PRO A 91 -5.95 14.47 -2.37
CA PRO A 91 -6.17 13.51 -1.29
C PRO A 91 -5.58 12.13 -1.55
N VAL A 92 -5.69 11.61 -2.78
CA VAL A 92 -5.10 10.31 -3.16
C VAL A 92 -3.58 10.35 -3.06
N VAL A 93 -2.95 11.41 -3.57
CA VAL A 93 -1.48 11.59 -3.48
C VAL A 93 -1.02 11.62 -2.03
N VAL A 94 -1.68 12.39 -1.16
CA VAL A 94 -1.33 12.50 0.26
C VAL A 94 -1.51 11.15 0.97
N ALA A 95 -2.66 10.51 0.79
CA ALA A 95 -2.95 9.23 1.43
C ALA A 95 -1.96 8.13 1.01
N PHE A 96 -1.68 8.01 -0.29
CA PHE A 96 -0.73 7.00 -0.77
C PHE A 96 0.72 7.32 -0.39
N SER A 97 1.11 8.60 -0.31
CA SER A 97 2.44 8.97 0.18
C SER A 97 2.62 8.57 1.64
N LEU A 98 1.63 8.82 2.49
CA LEU A 98 1.64 8.39 3.89
C LEU A 98 1.66 6.86 4.02
N LEU A 99 0.82 6.16 3.25
CA LEU A 99 0.81 4.69 3.25
C LEU A 99 2.15 4.10 2.83
N ASN A 100 2.79 4.64 1.79
CA ASN A 100 4.12 4.22 1.36
C ASN A 100 5.17 4.43 2.46
N LEU A 101 5.15 5.57 3.15
CA LEU A 101 6.08 5.86 4.25
C LEU A 101 5.91 4.91 5.44
N ILE A 102 4.66 4.69 5.85
CA ILE A 102 4.34 3.76 6.95
C ILE A 102 4.79 2.35 6.58
N LEU A 103 4.49 1.90 5.36
CA LEU A 103 4.86 0.56 4.91
C LEU A 103 6.38 0.39 4.82
N ALA A 104 7.10 1.40 4.32
CA ALA A 104 8.56 1.40 4.31
C ALA A 104 9.14 1.31 5.74
N ALA A 105 8.57 2.04 6.71
CA ALA A 105 8.99 1.96 8.11
C ALA A 105 8.75 0.56 8.71
N ILE A 106 7.61 -0.07 8.41
CA ILE A 106 7.30 -1.44 8.84
C ILE A 106 8.32 -2.43 8.24
N ILE A 107 8.58 -2.35 6.94
CA ILE A 107 9.54 -3.22 6.24
C ILE A 107 10.94 -3.09 6.86
N LEU A 108 11.41 -1.86 7.08
CA LEU A 108 12.72 -1.61 7.71
C LEU A 108 12.77 -2.18 9.12
N ASN A 109 11.71 -1.98 9.92
CA ASN A 109 11.62 -2.53 11.27
C ASN A 109 11.60 -4.07 11.31
N ASN A 110 11.11 -4.72 10.24
CA ASN A 110 11.16 -6.18 10.11
C ASN A 110 12.55 -6.69 9.74
N TYR A 111 13.34 -5.94 8.99
CA TYR A 111 14.72 -6.32 8.67
C TYR A 111 15.74 -6.02 9.78
N TRP A 112 15.48 -5.02 10.63
CA TRP A 112 16.44 -4.56 11.64
C TRP A 112 16.25 -5.12 13.05
N GLY A 113 15.19 -5.86 13.33
CA GLY A 113 15.05 -6.52 14.63
C GLY A 113 14.28 -7.82 14.59
#